data_AF-A0A6N8Z7C4-F1
#
_entry.id   AF-A0A6N8Z7C4-F1
#
_cell.length_a   1.000
_cell.length_b   1.000
_cell.length_c   1.000
_cell.angle_alpha   90.00
_cell.angle_beta   90.00
_cell.angle_gamma   90.00
#
_symmetry.space_group_name_H-M   'P 1'
#
loop_
_entity.id
_entity.type
_entity.pdbx_description
1 polymer ?
#
loop_
_entity_poly.entity_id
_entity_poly.type
_entity_poly.pdbx_seq_one_letter_code
_entity_poly.pdbx_strand_id
1 'polypeptide(L)'
;MLNLTPAEASRICMDECRAMCCRGPLILRLEPNEISAFHRAANRLGEAAIVKPAADGGGNLLFLDHPGECCPMLDQATFACRIYAERPRVCREFPRKPEPGCAISGWTDD
;
A
#
# COMPACT_ATOMS: atom_id res chain seq x y z
N MET A 1 -19.90 0.15 0.97
CA MET A 1 -18.52 0.48 1.42
C MET A 1 -18.60 0.97 2.85
N LEU A 2 -17.80 0.42 3.76
CA LEU A 2 -17.76 0.85 5.16
C LEU A 2 -17.19 2.27 5.25
N ASN A 3 -17.92 3.21 5.87
CA ASN A 3 -17.44 4.56 6.16
C ASN A 3 -16.51 4.51 7.38
N LEU A 4 -15.26 4.10 7.17
CA LEU A 4 -14.23 4.04 8.22
C LEU A 4 -13.45 5.35 8.28
N THR A 5 -13.11 5.80 9.48
CA THR A 5 -12.11 6.85 9.69
C THR A 5 -10.71 6.34 9.31
N PRO A 6 -9.74 7.23 9.01
CA PRO A 6 -8.36 6.82 8.73
C PRO A 6 -7.74 5.99 9.86
N ALA A 7 -8.07 6.29 11.13
CA ALA A 7 -7.57 5.54 12.28
C ALA A 7 -8.14 4.12 12.33
N GLU A 8 -9.45 3.95 12.11
CA GLU A 8 -10.09 2.63 12.08
C GLU A 8 -9.58 1.80 10.90
N ALA A 9 -9.48 2.42 9.73
CA ALA A 9 -9.00 1.75 8.53
C ALA A 9 -7.50 1.38 8.63
N SER A 10 -6.70 2.19 9.35
CA SER A 10 -5.31 1.86 9.68
C SER A 10 -5.23 0.70 10.67
N ARG A 11 -6.06 0.70 11.73
CA ARG A 11 -6.12 -0.41 12.70
C ARG A 11 -6.43 -1.73 12.02
N ILE A 12 -7.47 -1.77 11.19
CA ILE A 12 -7.84 -3.00 10.46
C ILE A 12 -6.70 -3.42 9.49
N CYS A 13 -6.04 -2.46 8.84
CA CYS A 13 -4.89 -2.75 7.97
C CYS A 13 -3.75 -3.45 8.75
N MET A 14 -3.45 -2.99 9.96
CA MET A 14 -2.36 -3.49 10.80
C MET A 14 -2.72 -4.80 11.50
N ASP A 15 -3.88 -4.83 12.15
CA ASP A 15 -4.22 -5.88 13.12
C ASP A 15 -4.94 -7.06 12.48
N GLU A 16 -5.74 -6.80 11.43
CA GLU A 16 -6.57 -7.82 10.78
C GLU A 16 -5.96 -8.23 9.42
N CYS A 17 -5.69 -7.28 8.54
CA CYS A 17 -5.11 -7.52 7.22
C CYS A 17 -3.58 -7.76 7.28
N ARG A 18 -2.92 -7.42 8.39
CA ARG A 18 -1.46 -7.55 8.60
C ARG A 18 -0.62 -6.98 7.47
N ALA A 19 -1.08 -5.85 6.91
CA ALA A 19 -0.46 -5.14 5.80
C ALA A 19 -0.21 -6.01 4.55
N MET A 20 -1.13 -6.91 4.22
CA MET A 20 -1.01 -7.81 3.07
C MET A 20 -0.72 -7.08 1.75
N CYS A 21 -1.32 -5.89 1.53
CA CYS A 21 -1.07 -5.08 0.34
C CYS A 21 0.36 -4.52 0.24
N CYS A 22 1.09 -4.50 1.36
CA CYS A 22 2.42 -3.92 1.47
C CYS A 22 3.53 -4.98 1.57
N ARG A 23 3.22 -6.29 1.48
CA ARG A 23 4.18 -7.37 1.75
C ARG A 23 4.27 -8.38 0.59
N GLY A 24 5.44 -8.99 0.42
CA GLY A 24 5.68 -10.07 -0.56
C GLY A 24 6.07 -9.53 -1.94
N PRO A 25 6.12 -10.38 -3.00
CA PRO A 25 6.63 -10.01 -4.32
C PRO A 25 5.69 -9.12 -5.14
N LEU A 26 4.76 -8.42 -4.50
CA LEU A 26 3.73 -7.61 -5.14
C LEU A 26 4.34 -6.45 -5.95
N ILE A 27 3.60 -6.06 -7.00
CA ILE A 27 3.89 -4.89 -7.82
C ILE A 27 2.83 -3.85 -7.53
N LEU A 28 3.27 -2.69 -7.05
CA LEU A 28 2.42 -1.52 -6.88
C LEU A 28 2.45 -0.67 -8.16
N ARG A 29 1.28 -0.52 -8.78
CA ARG A 29 1.10 0.34 -9.95
C ARG A 29 0.75 1.78 -9.52
N LEU A 30 1.60 2.74 -9.86
CA LEU A 30 1.38 4.17 -9.65
C LEU A 30 0.91 4.85 -10.94
N GLU A 31 -0.07 5.73 -10.81
CA GLU A 31 -0.49 6.61 -11.91
C GLU A 31 0.53 7.75 -12.14
N PRO A 32 0.59 8.36 -13.34
CA PRO A 32 1.56 9.41 -13.64
C PRO A 32 1.56 10.56 -12.62
N ASN A 33 0.38 11.00 -12.17
CA ASN A 33 0.20 12.06 -11.19
C ASN A 33 0.55 11.67 -9.74
N GLU A 34 0.72 10.37 -9.46
CA GLU A 34 1.01 9.86 -8.13
C GLU A 34 2.51 9.69 -7.87
N ILE A 35 3.31 9.49 -8.91
CA ILE A 35 4.75 9.20 -8.80
C ILE A 35 5.48 10.27 -7.97
N SER A 36 5.28 11.55 -8.30
CA SER A 36 5.97 12.64 -7.58
C SER A 36 5.51 12.75 -6.13
N ALA A 37 4.23 12.49 -5.84
CA ALA A 37 3.72 12.50 -4.47
C ALA A 37 4.31 11.34 -3.66
N PHE A 38 4.40 10.16 -4.27
CA PHE A 38 4.98 8.98 -3.65
C PHE A 38 6.46 9.15 -3.31
N HIS A 39 7.27 9.70 -4.23
CA HIS A 39 8.67 10.01 -3.95
C HIS A 39 8.83 11.08 -2.86
N ARG A 40 7.98 12.13 -2.87
CA ARG A 40 8.00 13.13 -1.78
C ARG A 40 7.72 12.48 -0.43
N ALA A 41 6.75 11.57 -0.36
CA ALA A 41 6.44 10.84 0.86
C ALA A 41 7.59 9.94 1.30
N ALA A 42 8.23 9.22 0.37
CA ALA A 42 9.44 8.42 0.62
C ALA A 42 10.56 9.26 1.24
N ASN A 43 10.86 10.39 0.62
CA ASN A 43 11.93 11.28 1.05
C ASN A 43 11.65 11.86 2.45
N ARG A 44 10.39 12.22 2.77
CA ARG A 44 10.03 12.66 4.13
C ARG A 44 10.26 11.58 5.19
N LEU A 45 10.16 10.32 4.81
CA LEU A 45 10.40 9.17 5.69
C LEU A 45 11.87 8.72 5.70
N GLY A 46 12.74 9.34 4.89
CA GLY A 46 14.13 8.90 4.72
C GLY A 46 14.27 7.59 3.93
N GLU A 47 13.25 7.22 3.16
CA GLU A 47 13.20 5.96 2.42
C GLU A 47 13.56 6.16 0.95
N ALA A 48 14.26 5.19 0.37
CA ALA A 48 14.50 5.12 -1.06
C ALA A 48 13.38 4.33 -1.75
N ALA A 49 12.50 5.03 -2.48
CA ALA A 49 11.48 4.39 -3.32
C ALA A 49 11.99 4.25 -4.76
N ILE A 50 12.13 3.00 -5.24
CA ILE A 50 12.52 2.71 -6.63
C ILE A 50 11.25 2.49 -7.45
N VAL A 51 10.97 3.42 -8.36
CA VAL A 51 9.83 3.36 -9.27
C VAL A 51 10.34 3.20 -10.69
N LYS A 52 10.05 2.06 -11.32
CA LYS A 52 10.38 1.78 -12.73
C LYS A 52 9.32 2.43 -13.63
N PRO A 53 9.70 3.26 -14.62
CA PRO A 53 8.74 3.93 -15.49
C PRO A 53 7.95 2.92 -16.34
N ALA A 54 6.70 3.25 -16.63
CA ALA A 54 5.82 2.52 -17.54
C ALA A 54 5.52 3.35 -18.80
N ALA A 55 5.08 2.68 -19.87
CA ALA A 55 4.86 3.29 -21.18
C ALA A 55 3.78 4.39 -21.20
N ASP A 56 2.84 4.38 -20.26
CA ASP A 56 1.76 5.37 -20.12
C ASP A 56 2.14 6.57 -19.23
N GLY A 57 3.42 6.69 -18.87
CA GLY A 57 3.92 7.74 -17.97
C GLY A 57 3.73 7.44 -16.47
N GLY A 58 3.08 6.32 -16.13
CA GLY A 58 2.99 5.85 -14.75
C GLY A 58 4.28 5.17 -14.28
N GLY A 59 4.23 4.57 -13.08
CA GLY A 59 5.33 3.81 -12.51
C GLY A 59 4.94 2.44 -11.96
N ASN A 60 5.90 1.52 -11.92
CA ASN A 60 5.81 0.24 -11.22
C ASN A 60 6.82 0.23 -10.09
N LEU A 61 6.35 -0.04 -8.88
CA LEU A 61 7.19 -0.26 -7.72
C LEU A 61 7.13 -1.75 -7.37
N LEU A 62 8.25 -2.44 -7.55
CA LEU A 62 8.37 -3.86 -7.21
C LEU A 62 8.91 -3.95 -5.80
N PHE A 63 8.21 -4.65 -4.91
CA PHE A 63 8.62 -4.77 -3.52
C PHE A 63 9.94 -5.54 -3.37
N LEU A 64 10.23 -6.46 -4.29
CA LEU A 64 11.51 -7.19 -4.37
C LEU A 64 12.72 -6.26 -4.56
N ASP A 65 12.53 -5.04 -5.06
CA ASP A 65 13.61 -4.06 -5.20
C ASP A 65 13.87 -3.28 -3.88
N HIS A 66 13.20 -3.65 -2.77
CA HIS A 66 13.22 -2.90 -1.51
C HIS A 66 13.52 -3.83 -0.30
N PRO A 67 14.13 -3.30 0.79
CA PRO A 67 14.43 -4.10 1.98
C PRO A 67 13.19 -4.77 2.58
N GLY A 68 13.33 -6.04 2.96
CA GLY A 68 12.23 -6.82 3.54
C GLY A 68 11.15 -7.24 2.54
N GLU A 69 11.39 -7.06 1.23
CA GLU A 69 10.48 -7.44 0.15
C GLU A 69 9.06 -6.86 0.39
N CYS A 70 9.03 -5.58 0.74
CA CYS A 70 7.80 -4.88 1.12
C CYS A 70 7.75 -3.48 0.52
N CYS A 71 6.60 -2.82 0.65
CA CYS A 71 6.46 -1.41 0.32
C CYS A 71 7.45 -0.57 1.17
N PRO A 72 8.20 0.39 0.60
CA PRO A 72 9.08 1.27 1.37
C PRO A 72 8.33 2.11 2.41
N MET A 73 7.02 2.29 2.24
CA MET A 73 6.19 3.06 3.17
C MET A 73 5.71 2.25 4.38
N LEU A 74 6.01 0.95 4.42
CA LEU A 74 5.66 0.07 5.52
C LEU A 74 6.65 0.27 6.67
N ASP A 75 6.14 0.52 7.88
CA ASP A 75 6.90 0.31 9.10
C ASP A 75 6.97 -1.19 9.36
N GLN A 76 8.15 -1.80 9.29
CA GLN A 76 8.32 -3.24 9.44
C GLN A 76 8.19 -3.73 10.89
N ALA A 77 8.30 -2.85 11.88
CA ALA A 77 8.13 -3.21 13.28
C ALA A 77 6.65 -3.33 13.66
N THR A 78 5.82 -2.42 13.13
CA THR A 78 4.40 -2.31 13.47
C THR A 78 3.45 -2.77 12.37
N PHE A 79 3.98 -3.01 11.16
CA PHE A 79 3.22 -3.21 9.93
C PHE A 79 2.28 -2.04 9.57
N ALA A 80 2.54 -0.84 10.11
CA ALA A 80 1.77 0.36 9.79
C ALA A 80 2.16 0.93 8.42
N CYS A 81 1.17 1.33 7.62
CA CYS A 81 1.43 2.16 6.45
C CYS A 81 1.68 3.60 6.90
N ARG A 82 2.91 4.09 6.73
CA ARG A 82 3.32 5.44 7.17
C ARG A 82 2.73 6.58 6.33
N ILE A 83 2.07 6.27 5.22
CA ILE A 83 1.43 7.23 4.32
C ILE A 83 -0.08 6.99 4.17
N TYR A 84 -0.74 6.43 5.19
CA TYR A 84 -2.11 5.92 5.09
C TYR A 84 -3.12 6.92 4.48
N ALA A 85 -3.01 8.21 4.83
CA ALA A 85 -3.88 9.28 4.32
C ALA A 85 -3.53 9.73 2.89
N GLU A 86 -2.28 9.51 2.46
CA GLU A 86 -1.73 9.91 1.15
C GLU A 86 -1.57 8.70 0.21
N ARG A 87 -2.24 7.58 0.53
CA ARG A 87 -2.15 6.33 -0.22
C ARG A 87 -2.46 6.56 -1.71
N PRO A 88 -1.64 6.00 -2.63
CA PRO A 88 -2.00 5.90 -4.04
C PRO A 88 -3.36 5.24 -4.25
N ARG A 89 -3.99 5.49 -5.39
CA ARG A 89 -5.31 4.96 -5.74
C ARG A 89 -5.36 3.44 -5.59
N VAL A 90 -4.36 2.72 -6.09
CA VAL A 90 -4.30 1.26 -5.97
C VAL A 90 -4.31 0.78 -4.51
N CYS A 91 -3.68 1.51 -3.58
CA CYS A 91 -3.69 1.19 -2.16
C CYS A 91 -5.03 1.51 -1.48
N ARG A 92 -5.77 2.49 -2.00
CA ARG A 92 -7.11 2.87 -1.51
C ARG A 92 -8.19 1.91 -2.00
N GLU A 93 -8.01 1.38 -3.19
CA GLU A 93 -8.87 0.35 -3.80
C GLU A 93 -8.57 -1.05 -3.28
N PHE A 94 -7.55 -1.23 -2.45
CA PHE A 94 -7.23 -2.53 -1.89
C PHE A 94 -8.20 -2.91 -0.76
N PRO A 95 -8.70 -4.15 -0.73
CA PRO A 95 -8.47 -5.19 -1.74
C PRO A 95 -9.49 -5.05 -2.89
N ARG A 96 -9.02 -5.27 -4.13
CA ARG A 96 -9.84 -5.08 -5.34
C ARG A 96 -10.91 -6.17 -5.52
N LYS A 97 -10.78 -7.27 -4.77
CA LYS A 97 -11.73 -8.37 -4.63
C LYS A 97 -11.74 -8.79 -3.16
N PRO A 98 -12.82 -9.44 -2.69
CA PRO A 98 -12.80 -10.11 -1.39
C PRO A 98 -11.59 -11.04 -1.29
N GLU A 99 -10.77 -10.87 -0.26
CA GLU A 99 -9.58 -11.67 0.00
C GLU A 99 -9.88 -12.50 1.24
N PRO A 100 -9.81 -13.85 1.18
CA PRO A 100 -10.12 -14.70 2.33
C PRO A 100 -9.34 -14.28 3.57
N GLY A 101 -10.04 -14.09 4.69
CA GLY A 101 -9.43 -13.64 5.95
C GLY A 101 -9.14 -12.13 6.06
N CYS A 102 -9.56 -11.30 5.10
CA CYS A 102 -9.46 -9.85 5.18
C CYS A 102 -10.84 -9.20 5.37
N ALA A 103 -11.17 -8.75 6.59
CA ALA A 103 -12.46 -8.14 6.89
C ALA A 103 -12.76 -6.86 6.07
N ILE A 104 -11.74 -6.11 5.66
CA ILE A 104 -11.88 -4.91 4.78
C ILE A 104 -12.42 -5.29 3.40
N SER A 105 -12.16 -6.52 2.97
CA SER A 105 -12.44 -6.97 1.61
C SER A 105 -13.91 -7.25 1.32
N GLY A 106 -14.75 -7.22 2.35
CA GLY A 106 -16.16 -7.64 2.26
C GLY A 106 -16.31 -9.16 2.14
N TRP A 107 -15.31 -9.93 2.54
CA TRP A 107 -15.41 -11.39 2.62
C TRP A 107 -16.32 -11.77 3.79
N THR A 108 -17.43 -12.45 3.48
CA THR A 108 -18.27 -13.17 4.46
C THR A 108 -18.06 -14.66 4.25
N ASP A 109 -17.91 -15.40 5.36
CA ASP A 109 -17.98 -16.86 5.41
C ASP A 109 -19.44 -17.31 5.15
N ASP A 110 -19.90 -17.26 3.90
CA ASP A 110 -21.21 -17.84 3.49
C ASP A 110 -21.01 -19.01 2.51
#